data_AF-A0A7C3W8V4-F1
#
_entry.id   AF-A0A7C3W8V4-F1
#
_cell.length_a   1.000
_cell.length_b   1.000
_cell.length_c   1.000
_cell.angle_alpha   90.00
_cell.angle_beta   90.00
_cell.angle_gamma   90.00
#
_symmetry.space_group_name_H-M   'P 1'
#
loop_
_entity.id
_entity.type
_entity.pdbx_description
1 polymer ?
#
loop_
_entity_poly.entity_id
_entity_poly.type
_entity_poly.pdbx_seq_one_letter_code
_entity_poly.pdbx_strand_id
1 'polypeptide(L)'
;MNRFILENLTRQAQALKVLRTLQEDEFSHLKEFRPQSVGAVEFSIQELMRQLMAERTAIRAMVRTLDPAATRLSGVAAHLGADWDAVSGLLAEIDKLEQACAKQAEKSYALALALFDQSTGYVDFFKQQLTPAKQSYGPRGVFAKAKPAPAMVRGAL
;
A
#
# COMPACT_ATOMS: atom_id res chain seq x y z
N MET A 1 8.18 -23.19 24.41
CA MET A 1 7.16 -22.22 23.98
C MET A 1 7.71 -20.80 23.95
N ASN A 2 8.26 -20.30 25.06
CA ASN A 2 8.80 -18.93 25.16
C ASN A 2 9.87 -18.60 24.09
N ARG A 3 10.79 -19.53 23.84
CA ARG A 3 11.77 -19.40 22.76
C ARG A 3 11.14 -19.21 21.37
N PHE A 4 10.07 -19.94 21.06
CA PHE A 4 9.36 -19.79 19.78
C PHE A 4 8.69 -18.42 19.64
N ILE A 5 8.14 -17.89 20.73
CA ILE A 5 7.57 -16.54 20.78
C ILE A 5 8.68 -15.51 20.51
N LEU A 6 9.82 -15.62 21.20
CA LEU A 6 10.96 -14.71 20.99
C LEU A 6 11.52 -14.76 19.57
N GLU A 7 11.72 -15.97 19.02
CA GLU A 7 12.20 -16.14 17.65
C GLU A 7 11.21 -15.57 16.63
N ASN A 8 9.91 -15.77 16.85
CA ASN A 8 8.86 -15.24 16.00
C ASN A 8 8.82 -13.71 16.02
N LEU A 9 8.83 -13.09 17.21
CA LEU A 9 8.89 -11.63 17.34
C LEU A 9 10.17 -11.05 16.72
N THR A 10 11.30 -11.74 16.89
CA THR A 10 12.56 -11.34 16.25
C THR A 10 12.43 -11.36 14.72
N ARG A 11 11.83 -12.41 14.14
CA ARG A 11 11.57 -12.46 12.70
C ARG A 11 10.62 -11.36 12.25
N GLN A 12 9.56 -11.05 13.01
CA GLN A 12 8.66 -9.94 12.70
C GLN A 12 9.41 -8.60 12.70
N ALA A 13 10.25 -8.33 13.69
CA ALA A 13 11.04 -7.10 13.74
C ALA A 13 12.00 -6.98 12.54
N GLN A 14 12.68 -8.05 12.16
CA GLN A 14 13.57 -8.05 10.99
C GLN A 14 12.79 -7.90 9.68
N ALA A 15 11.66 -8.58 9.54
CA ALA A 15 10.78 -8.45 8.39
C ALA A 15 10.25 -7.01 8.25
N LEU A 16 9.91 -6.33 9.34
CA LEU A 16 9.50 -4.93 9.29
C LEU A 16 10.64 -3.98 8.88
N LYS A 17 11.88 -4.27 9.25
CA LYS A 17 13.05 -3.52 8.75
C LYS A 17 13.21 -3.67 7.25
N VAL A 18 13.10 -4.89 6.73
CA VAL A 18 13.13 -5.18 5.29
C VAL A 18 11.97 -4.49 4.57
N LEU A 19 10.75 -4.58 5.12
CA LEU A 19 9.56 -3.93 4.58
C LEU A 19 9.78 -2.43 4.42
N ARG A 20 10.36 -1.79 5.43
CA ARG A 20 10.68 -0.37 5.37
C ARG A 20 11.64 -0.04 4.24
N THR A 21 12.73 -0.81 4.08
CA THR A 21 13.67 -0.61 2.96
C THR A 21 12.97 -0.74 1.61
N LEU A 22 12.14 -1.77 1.43
CA LEU A 22 11.39 -1.96 0.18
C LEU A 22 10.43 -0.80 -0.10
N GLN A 23 9.75 -0.26 0.93
CA GLN A 23 8.87 0.91 0.78
C GLN A 23 9.64 2.21 0.49
N GLU A 24 10.88 2.34 0.97
CA GLU A 24 11.77 3.45 0.63
C GLU A 24 12.27 3.33 -0.83
N ASP A 25 12.55 2.12 -1.30
CA ASP A 25 12.92 1.83 -2.69
C ASP A 25 11.77 2.08 -3.66
N GLU A 26 10.57 1.59 -3.34
CA GLU A 26 9.33 1.84 -4.10
C GLU A 26 9.09 3.34 -4.25
N PHE A 27 9.17 4.10 -3.16
CA PHE A 27 9.01 5.54 -3.17
C PHE A 27 10.05 6.23 -4.05
N SER A 28 11.30 5.75 -4.03
CA SER A 28 12.37 6.27 -4.88
C SER A 28 12.09 6.00 -6.37
N HIS A 29 11.62 4.81 -6.71
CA HIS A 29 11.20 4.49 -8.09
C HIS A 29 10.02 5.34 -8.57
N LEU A 30 9.04 5.61 -7.71
CA LEU A 30 7.92 6.50 -8.01
C LEU A 30 8.41 7.94 -8.28
N LYS A 31 9.33 8.44 -7.45
CA LYS A 31 9.94 9.78 -7.65
C LYS A 31 10.72 9.89 -8.96
N GLU A 32 11.35 8.82 -9.40
CA GLU A 32 12.13 8.77 -10.64
C GLU A 32 11.27 8.48 -11.90
N PHE A 33 9.94 8.41 -11.77
CA PHE A 33 9.03 8.04 -12.85
C PHE A 33 9.40 6.71 -13.54
N ARG A 34 9.81 5.70 -12.74
CA ARG A 34 10.18 4.36 -13.22
C ARG A 34 9.14 3.30 -12.88
N PRO A 35 7.94 3.30 -13.51
CA PRO A 35 6.84 2.41 -13.16
C PRO A 35 7.16 0.92 -13.37
N GLN A 36 8.07 0.59 -14.30
CA GLN A 36 8.47 -0.80 -14.55
C GLN A 36 9.23 -1.42 -13.37
N SER A 37 9.96 -0.61 -12.60
CA SER A 37 10.71 -1.05 -11.42
C SER A 37 9.84 -1.15 -10.17
N VAL A 38 8.74 -0.39 -10.11
CA VAL A 38 7.79 -0.40 -8.98
C VAL A 38 7.13 -1.76 -8.80
N GLY A 39 6.69 -2.41 -9.89
CA GLY A 39 5.93 -3.66 -9.81
C GLY A 39 6.68 -4.84 -9.14
N ALA A 40 7.99 -4.95 -9.34
CA ALA A 40 8.79 -6.01 -8.71
C ALA A 40 8.95 -5.79 -7.20
N VAL A 41 9.12 -4.52 -6.80
CA VAL A 41 9.21 -4.13 -5.39
C VAL A 41 7.86 -4.29 -4.71
N GLU A 42 6.77 -3.89 -5.37
CA GLU A 42 5.40 -4.05 -4.86
C GLU A 42 5.06 -5.53 -4.62
N PHE A 43 5.40 -6.42 -5.54
CA PHE A 43 5.21 -7.86 -5.33
C PHE A 43 5.97 -8.36 -4.08
N SER A 44 7.20 -7.90 -3.90
CA SER A 44 8.02 -8.24 -2.73
C SER A 44 7.41 -7.71 -1.42
N ILE A 45 6.88 -6.48 -1.44
CA ILE A 45 6.15 -5.88 -0.32
C ILE A 45 4.92 -6.71 0.04
N GLN A 46 4.09 -7.07 -0.94
CA GLN A 46 2.86 -7.85 -0.74
C GLN A 46 3.15 -9.23 -0.13
N GLU A 47 4.17 -9.93 -0.64
CA GLU A 47 4.56 -11.23 -0.13
C GLU A 47 5.12 -11.14 1.30
N LEU A 48 5.92 -10.12 1.61
CA LEU A 48 6.44 -9.90 2.96
C LEU A 48 5.32 -9.57 3.95
N MET A 49 4.32 -8.76 3.54
CA MET A 49 3.12 -8.49 4.33
C MET A 49 2.33 -9.76 4.63
N ARG A 50 2.19 -10.65 3.64
CA ARG A 50 1.54 -11.96 3.82
C ARG A 50 2.28 -12.82 4.85
N GLN A 51 3.61 -12.85 4.81
CA GLN A 51 4.43 -13.57 5.79
C GLN A 51 4.29 -12.98 7.20
N LEU A 52 4.32 -11.65 7.35
CA LEU A 52 4.09 -10.96 8.63
C LEU A 52 2.70 -11.29 9.23
N MET A 53 1.66 -11.34 8.40
CA MET A 53 0.32 -11.75 8.84
C MET A 53 0.28 -13.20 9.35
N ALA A 54 1.00 -14.11 8.69
CA ALA A 54 1.10 -15.50 9.14
C ALA A 54 1.81 -15.60 10.50
N GLU A 55 2.92 -14.88 10.70
CA GLU A 55 3.65 -14.86 11.96
C GLU A 55 2.81 -14.29 13.12
N ARG A 56 2.06 -13.20 12.88
CA ARG A 56 1.12 -12.64 13.86
C ARG A 56 0.01 -13.64 14.24
N THR A 57 -0.50 -14.36 13.26
CA THR A 57 -1.53 -15.39 13.50
C THR A 57 -0.97 -16.54 14.34
N ALA A 58 0.28 -16.95 14.08
CA ALA A 58 0.97 -17.96 14.87
C ALA A 58 1.18 -17.52 16.33
N ILE A 59 1.60 -16.28 16.58
CA ILE A 59 1.67 -15.71 17.94
C ILE A 59 0.30 -15.75 18.62
N ARG A 60 -0.76 -15.34 17.92
CA ARG A 60 -2.11 -15.34 18.48
C ARG A 60 -2.57 -16.75 18.85
N ALA A 61 -2.25 -17.75 18.03
CA ALA A 61 -2.53 -19.15 18.35
C ALA A 61 -1.76 -19.59 19.61
N MET A 62 -0.46 -19.28 19.70
CA MET A 62 0.36 -19.60 20.88
C MET A 62 -0.17 -18.92 22.16
N VAL A 63 -0.57 -17.65 22.09
CA VAL A 63 -1.19 -16.94 23.23
C VAL A 63 -2.44 -17.66 23.72
N ARG A 64 -3.33 -18.05 22.79
CA ARG A 64 -4.56 -18.79 23.15
C ARG A 64 -4.30 -20.17 23.72
N THR A 65 -3.18 -20.81 23.38
CA THR A 65 -2.78 -22.08 24.01
C THR A 65 -2.28 -21.92 25.44
N LEU A 66 -1.69 -20.77 25.77
CA LEU A 66 -1.22 -20.45 27.13
C LEU A 66 -2.38 -20.00 28.02
N ASP A 67 -3.22 -19.11 27.51
CA ASP A 67 -4.43 -18.65 28.18
C ASP A 67 -5.55 -18.45 27.13
N PRO A 68 -6.60 -19.29 27.15
CA PRO A 68 -7.72 -19.17 26.22
C PRO A 68 -8.48 -17.83 26.31
N ALA A 69 -8.42 -17.15 27.46
CA ALA A 69 -9.03 -15.84 27.67
C ALA A 69 -8.12 -14.68 27.24
N ALA A 70 -6.82 -14.92 27.06
CA ALA A 70 -5.89 -13.90 26.63
C ALA A 70 -6.08 -13.54 25.16
N THR A 71 -6.30 -12.24 24.90
CA THR A 71 -6.40 -11.68 23.54
C THR A 71 -5.10 -11.07 23.05
N ARG A 72 -4.17 -10.78 23.96
CA ARG A 72 -2.88 -10.09 23.72
C ARG A 72 -1.74 -10.84 24.39
N LEU A 73 -0.53 -10.68 23.84
CA LEU A 73 0.68 -11.28 24.41
C LEU A 73 0.98 -10.79 25.85
N SER A 74 0.56 -9.56 26.19
CA SER A 74 0.65 -9.05 27.56
C SER A 74 -0.25 -9.78 28.57
N GLY A 75 -1.33 -10.41 28.11
CA GLY A 75 -2.20 -11.22 28.97
C GLY A 75 -1.52 -12.48 29.49
N VAL A 76 -0.47 -12.95 28.81
CA VAL A 76 0.30 -14.15 29.19
C VAL A 76 1.67 -13.81 29.78
N ALA A 77 1.89 -12.55 30.20
CA ALA A 77 3.17 -12.11 30.78
C ALA A 77 3.61 -12.96 31.97
N ALA A 78 2.67 -13.35 32.85
CA ALA A 78 2.95 -14.23 33.99
C ALA A 78 3.50 -15.61 33.57
N HIS A 79 3.09 -16.13 32.41
CA HIS A 79 3.59 -17.40 31.87
C HIS A 79 4.99 -17.27 31.25
N LEU A 80 5.36 -16.06 30.81
CA LEU A 80 6.67 -15.78 30.21
C LEU A 80 7.76 -15.52 31.26
N GLY A 81 7.37 -15.05 32.46
CA GLY A 81 8.29 -14.86 33.58
C GLY A 81 9.47 -13.97 33.20
N ALA A 82 10.70 -14.47 33.37
CA ALA A 82 11.93 -13.73 33.06
C ALA A 82 12.09 -13.37 31.57
N ASP A 83 11.46 -14.10 30.65
CA ASP A 83 11.51 -13.81 29.21
C ASP A 83 10.64 -12.60 28.83
N TRP A 84 9.76 -12.15 29.73
CA TRP A 84 8.81 -11.06 29.48
C TRP A 84 9.52 -9.75 29.12
N ASP A 85 10.64 -9.42 29.78
CA ASP A 85 11.36 -8.17 29.50
C ASP A 85 11.87 -8.13 28.06
N ALA A 86 12.46 -9.22 27.58
CA ALA A 86 12.90 -9.35 26.19
C ALA A 86 11.73 -9.30 25.20
N VAL A 87 10.62 -9.98 25.51
CA VAL A 87 9.39 -9.93 24.70
C VAL A 87 8.83 -8.51 24.62
N SER A 88 8.75 -7.81 25.76
CA SER A 88 8.22 -6.44 25.82
C SER A 88 9.08 -5.44 25.03
N GLY A 89 10.41 -5.60 25.08
CA GLY A 89 11.34 -4.82 24.27
C GLY A 89 11.13 -5.03 22.78
N LEU A 90 10.98 -6.28 22.34
CA LEU A 90 10.69 -6.60 20.93
C LEU A 90 9.32 -6.07 20.49
N LEU A 91 8.29 -6.17 21.33
CA LEU A 91 6.98 -5.59 21.03
C LEU A 91 7.05 -4.07 20.83
N ALA A 92 7.82 -3.36 21.66
CA ALA A 92 8.02 -1.93 21.53
C ALA A 92 8.83 -1.56 20.27
N GLU A 93 9.81 -2.37 19.88
CA GLU A 93 10.54 -2.20 18.62
C GLU A 93 9.62 -2.41 17.42
N ILE A 94 8.82 -3.49 17.43
CA ILE A 94 7.84 -3.82 16.40
C ILE A 94 6.85 -2.66 16.22
N ASP A 95 6.25 -2.14 17.30
CA ASP A 95 5.31 -1.02 17.22
C ASP A 95 5.92 0.23 16.56
N LYS A 96 7.17 0.58 16.92
CA LYS A 96 7.89 1.70 16.29
C LYS A 96 8.12 1.47 14.80
N LEU A 97 8.50 0.25 14.41
CA LEU A 97 8.73 -0.09 13.01
C LEU A 97 7.42 -0.09 12.22
N GLU A 98 6.34 -0.62 12.77
CA GLU A 98 5.01 -0.60 12.14
C GLU A 98 4.54 0.82 11.86
N GLN A 99 4.69 1.73 12.84
CA GLN A 99 4.36 3.14 12.66
C GLN A 99 5.23 3.80 11.58
N ALA A 100 6.52 3.44 11.49
CA ALA A 100 7.40 3.95 10.44
C ALA A 100 6.97 3.47 9.05
N CYS A 101 6.68 2.17 8.90
CA CYS A 101 6.20 1.58 7.66
C CYS A 101 4.84 2.17 7.24
N ALA A 102 3.93 2.40 8.19
CA ALA A 102 2.63 3.02 7.90
C ALA A 102 2.79 4.44 7.35
N LYS A 103 3.65 5.26 7.98
CA LYS A 103 3.95 6.62 7.49
C LYS A 103 4.61 6.61 6.11
N GLN A 104 5.46 5.63 5.82
CA GLN A 104 6.11 5.53 4.52
C GLN A 104 5.11 5.09 3.43
N ALA A 105 4.27 4.10 3.71
CA ALA A 105 3.21 3.68 2.81
C ALA A 105 2.24 4.82 2.46
N GLU A 106 1.89 5.67 3.45
CA GLU A 106 1.05 6.85 3.23
C GLU A 106 1.69 7.85 2.25
N LYS A 107 3.02 8.06 2.35
CA LYS A 107 3.76 8.91 1.41
C LYS A 107 3.77 8.32 0.00
N SER A 108 4.04 7.02 -0.13
CA SER A 108 4.02 6.33 -1.43
C SER A 108 2.64 6.43 -2.08
N TYR A 109 1.57 6.19 -1.31
CA TYR A 109 0.19 6.30 -1.78
C TYR A 109 -0.14 7.73 -2.25
N ALA A 110 0.18 8.75 -1.46
CA ALA A 110 -0.06 10.14 -1.81
C ALA A 110 0.68 10.55 -3.10
N LEU A 111 1.93 10.11 -3.27
CA LEU A 111 2.70 10.37 -4.48
C LEU A 111 2.10 9.65 -5.71
N ALA A 112 1.73 8.39 -5.57
CA ALA A 112 1.10 7.62 -6.65
C ALA A 112 -0.21 8.27 -7.11
N LEU A 113 -1.03 8.75 -6.17
CA LEU A 113 -2.26 9.48 -6.48
C LEU A 113 -1.98 10.80 -7.22
N ALA A 114 -1.00 11.58 -6.76
CA ALA A 114 -0.61 12.82 -7.42
C ALA A 114 -0.09 12.59 -8.86
N LEU A 115 0.68 11.52 -9.07
CA LEU A 115 1.15 11.10 -10.40
C LEU A 115 -0.03 10.68 -11.30
N PHE A 116 -1.00 9.97 -10.74
CA PHE A 116 -2.21 9.57 -11.46
C PHE A 116 -3.04 10.79 -11.90
N ASP A 117 -3.28 11.73 -11.00
CA ASP A 117 -4.01 12.98 -11.29
C ASP A 117 -3.30 13.80 -12.37
N GLN A 118 -1.98 13.93 -12.26
CA GLN A 118 -1.16 14.60 -13.27
C GLN A 118 -1.29 13.93 -14.65
N SER A 119 -1.20 12.60 -14.71
CA SER A 119 -1.30 11.86 -15.97
C SER A 119 -2.67 12.00 -16.64
N THR A 120 -3.74 11.99 -15.83
CA THR A 120 -5.11 12.18 -16.30
C THR A 120 -5.30 13.59 -16.85
N GLY A 121 -4.80 14.60 -16.13
CA GLY A 121 -4.82 15.99 -16.59
C GLY A 121 -4.11 16.19 -17.94
N TYR A 122 -2.96 15.55 -18.17
CA TYR A 122 -2.27 15.62 -19.46
C TYR A 122 -3.07 14.95 -20.58
N VAL A 123 -3.65 13.79 -20.33
CA VAL A 123 -4.49 13.09 -21.32
C VAL A 123 -5.69 13.96 -21.72
N ASP A 124 -6.35 14.58 -20.74
CA ASP A 124 -7.51 15.44 -21.01
C ASP A 124 -7.11 16.73 -21.72
N PHE A 125 -5.97 17.33 -21.38
CA PHE A 125 -5.41 18.45 -22.12
C PHE A 125 -5.11 18.07 -23.58
N PHE A 126 -4.46 16.94 -23.83
CA PHE A 126 -4.20 16.47 -25.20
C PHE A 126 -5.49 16.19 -25.96
N LYS A 127 -6.50 15.57 -25.32
CA LYS A 127 -7.82 15.39 -25.94
C LYS A 127 -8.44 16.72 -26.33
N GLN A 128 -8.37 17.75 -25.47
CA GLN A 128 -8.90 19.07 -25.79
C GLN A 128 -8.19 19.72 -26.98
N GLN A 129 -6.86 19.59 -27.06
CA GLN A 129 -6.06 20.14 -28.17
C GLN A 129 -6.24 19.37 -29.48
N LEU A 130 -6.40 18.04 -29.42
CA LEU A 130 -6.58 17.18 -30.60
C LEU A 130 -8.03 17.15 -31.09
N THR A 131 -9.01 17.45 -30.23
CA THR A 131 -10.42 17.55 -30.62
C THR A 131 -10.59 18.80 -31.47
N PRO A 132 -10.98 18.68 -32.76
CA PRO A 132 -11.20 19.84 -33.60
C PRO A 132 -12.27 20.73 -32.98
N ALA A 133 -11.98 22.03 -32.83
CA ALA A 133 -13.01 22.99 -32.45
C ALA A 133 -14.16 22.91 -33.47
N LYS A 134 -15.42 23.07 -33.01
CA LYS A 134 -16.65 22.95 -33.83
C LYS A 134 -16.70 23.86 -35.08
N GLN A 135 -15.68 24.66 -35.33
CA GLN A 135 -15.49 25.57 -36.45
C GLN A 135 -14.29 25.19 -37.35
N SER A 136 -13.86 23.93 -37.37
CA SER A 136 -12.83 23.48 -38.32
C SER A 136 -13.41 23.34 -39.73
N TYR A 137 -12.67 23.84 -40.72
CA TYR A 137 -12.99 23.73 -42.13
C TYR A 137 -13.03 22.26 -42.58
N GLY A 138 -14.06 21.87 -43.33
CA GLY A 138 -14.10 20.56 -43.98
C GLY A 138 -13.01 20.42 -45.06
N PRO A 139 -12.76 19.22 -45.60
CA PRO A 139 -11.72 18.95 -46.62
C PRO A 139 -11.85 19.74 -47.94
N ARG A 140 -12.91 20.54 -48.11
CA ARG A 140 -13.13 21.49 -49.22
C ARG A 140 -13.06 22.96 -48.80
N GLY A 141 -12.56 23.28 -47.60
CA GLY A 141 -12.46 24.66 -47.12
C GLY A 141 -13.80 25.33 -46.82
N VAL A 142 -14.84 24.57 -46.44
CA VAL A 142 -16.15 25.12 -46.04
C VAL A 142 -16.34 24.99 -44.51
N PHE A 143 -16.84 26.04 -43.86
CA PHE A 143 -17.18 26.04 -42.43
C PHE A 143 -18.18 24.90 -42.14
N ALA A 144 -17.80 23.97 -41.25
CA ALA A 144 -18.71 22.90 -40.83
C ALA A 144 -19.85 23.49 -39.99
N LYS A 145 -21.10 23.38 -40.46
CA LYS A 145 -22.28 23.71 -39.65
C LYS A 145 -22.34 22.77 -38.44
N ALA A 146 -22.48 23.31 -37.24
CA ALA A 146 -22.60 22.54 -36.02
C ALA A 146 -23.79 21.57 -36.12
N LYS A 147 -23.53 20.25 -36.06
CA LYS A 147 -24.61 19.27 -35.88
C LYS A 147 -25.25 19.46 -34.49
N PRO A 148 -26.59 19.41 -34.39
CA PRO A 148 -27.25 19.49 -33.09
C PRO A 148 -26.78 18.34 -32.18
N ALA A 149 -26.65 18.64 -30.89
CA ALA A 149 -26.09 17.72 -29.89
C ALA A 149 -26.91 16.41 -29.84
N PRO A 150 -26.27 15.23 -29.73
CA PRO A 150 -26.98 13.99 -29.49
C PRO A 150 -27.61 14.04 -28.09
N ALA A 151 -28.92 14.01 -28.01
CA ALA A 151 -29.63 13.80 -26.77
C ALA A 151 -29.41 12.35 -26.31
N MET A 152 -28.96 12.15 -25.07
CA MET A 152 -28.97 10.84 -24.43
C MET A 152 -30.41 10.30 -24.42
N VAL A 153 -30.64 9.18 -25.09
CA VAL A 153 -31.87 8.41 -24.92
C VAL A 153 -31.87 7.89 -23.49
N ARG A 154 -32.64 8.52 -22.60
CA ARG A 154 -32.99 7.95 -21.30
C ARG A 154 -33.99 6.81 -21.56
N GLY A 155 -33.53 5.58 -21.42
CA GLY A 155 -34.38 4.40 -21.44
C GLY A 155 -35.32 4.40 -20.23
N ALA A 156 -36.61 4.31 -20.48
CA ALA A 156 -37.59 3.80 -19.54
C ALA A 156 -38.12 2.49 -20.15
N LEU A 157 -37.60 1.37 -19.65
CA LEU A 157 -38.26 0.07 -19.54
C LEU A 157 -37.84 -0.52 -18.20
#